data_AF-A0A7K3BLL4-F1
#
_entry.id   AF-A0A7K3BLL4-F1
#
_cell.length_a   1.000
_cell.length_b   1.000
_cell.length_c   1.000
_cell.angle_alpha   90.00
_cell.angle_beta   90.00
_cell.angle_gamma   90.00
#
_symmetry.space_group_name_H-M   'P 1'
#
loop_
_entity.id
_entity.type
_entity.pdbx_description
1 polymer ?
#
loop_
_entity_poly.entity_id
_entity_poly.type
_entity_poly.pdbx_seq_one_letter_code
_entity_poly.pdbx_strand_id
1 'polypeptide(L)' 'MTEPPSEYVPLYAANAVADVARRCPECAEDALTVITVSVVVPDGSRPAGGWAVCTACNALPHPRLELPDA' A
#
# COMPACT_ATOMS: atom_id res chain seq x y z
N MET A 1 -1.50 -13.63 37.24
CA MET A 1 -1.99 -12.89 36.06
C MET A 1 -0.87 -11.94 35.69
N THR A 2 -0.05 -12.33 34.71
CA THR A 2 1.11 -11.54 34.28
C THR A 2 0.72 -10.86 32.99
N GLU A 3 0.63 -9.52 32.99
CA GLU A 3 0.41 -8.72 31.79
C GLU A 3 1.54 -8.99 30.78
N PRO A 4 1.24 -9.18 29.48
CA PRO A 4 2.29 -9.31 28.48
C PRO A 4 3.07 -7.98 28.37
N PRO A 5 4.41 -8.01 28.15
CA PRO A 5 5.19 -6.78 27.98
C PRO A 5 4.68 -5.99 26.77
N SER A 6 4.45 -4.69 27.00
CA SER A 6 3.65 -3.76 26.18
C SER A 6 4.25 -3.33 24.83
N GLU A 7 5.25 -4.01 24.28
CA GLU A 7 5.82 -3.61 22.99
C GLU A 7 6.54 -4.77 22.28
N TYR A 8 5.76 -5.65 21.66
CA TYR A 8 6.32 -6.43 20.56
C TYR A 8 6.49 -5.48 19.36
N VAL A 9 7.65 -4.84 19.24
CA VAL A 9 8.05 -4.13 18.02
C VAL A 9 8.66 -5.19 17.10
N PRO A 10 7.93 -5.70 16.09
CA PRO A 10 8.52 -6.71 15.22
C PRO A 10 9.70 -6.10 14.47
N LEU A 11 10.84 -6.81 14.45
CA LEU A 11 12.04 -6.44 13.68
C LEU A 11 11.76 -6.24 12.18
N TYR A 12 10.66 -6.81 11.71
CA TYR A 12 10.14 -6.67 10.36
C TYR A 12 8.63 -6.38 10.45
N ALA A 13 8.21 -5.19 10.05
CA ALA A 13 6.79 -4.82 9.95
C ALA A 13 6.43 -4.53 8.50
N ALA A 14 5.20 -4.82 8.07
CA ALA A 14 4.69 -4.36 6.78
C ALA A 14 3.70 -3.22 7.03
N ASN A 15 3.93 -2.08 6.38
CA ASN A 15 3.02 -0.95 6.37
C ASN A 15 2.40 -0.82 4.99
N ALA A 16 1.09 -0.61 4.93
CA ALA A 16 0.37 -0.27 3.71
C ALA A 16 -0.17 1.16 3.83
N VAL A 17 0.14 2.01 2.85
CA VAL A 17 -0.37 3.37 2.78
C VAL A 17 -1.31 3.46 1.58
N ALA A 18 -2.54 3.90 1.83
CA ALA A 18 -3.53 4.13 0.79
C ALA A 18 -3.58 5.62 0.46
N ASP A 19 -3.25 5.96 -0.78
CA ASP A 19 -3.48 7.27 -1.34
C ASP A 19 -4.81 7.23 -2.13
N VAL A 20 -5.84 7.82 -1.53
CA VAL A 20 -7.25 7.71 -1.94
C VAL A 20 -7.67 8.86 -2.86
N ALA A 21 -8.64 8.59 -3.72
CA ALA A 21 -9.33 9.57 -4.57
C ALA A 21 -8.40 10.31 -5.56
N ARG A 22 -7.44 9.58 -6.13
CA ARG A 22 -6.72 10.05 -7.32
C ARG A 22 -7.60 9.93 -8.56
N ARG A 23 -7.27 10.71 -9.58
CA ARG A 23 -7.91 10.62 -10.88
C ARG A 23 -7.45 9.37 -11.63
N CYS A 24 -8.38 8.52 -12.02
CA CYS A 24 -8.10 7.33 -12.82
C CYS A 24 -7.73 7.72 -14.26
N PRO A 25 -6.61 7.26 -14.83
CA PRO A 25 -6.25 7.57 -16.21
C PRO A 25 -7.11 6.84 -17.26
N GLU A 26 -7.84 5.78 -16.89
CA GLU A 26 -8.70 5.04 -17.82
C GLU A 26 -10.10 5.68 -17.97
N CYS A 27 -10.75 6.02 -16.86
CA CYS A 27 -12.12 6.58 -16.88
C CYS A 27 -12.21 8.06 -16.48
N ALA A 28 -11.09 8.69 -16.10
CA ALA A 28 -10.99 10.09 -15.70
C ALA A 28 -11.73 10.49 -14.40
N GLU A 29 -12.26 9.52 -13.64
CA GLU A 29 -12.95 9.71 -12.36
C GLU A 29 -11.98 9.78 -11.18
N ASP A 30 -12.30 10.58 -10.16
CA ASP A 30 -11.56 10.67 -8.88
C ASP A 30 -11.90 9.51 -7.92
N ALA A 31 -11.71 8.30 -8.43
CA ALA A 31 -12.08 7.04 -7.76
C ALA A 31 -10.92 6.04 -7.72
N LEU A 32 -9.70 6.49 -7.98
CA LEU A 32 -8.50 5.65 -7.95
C LEU A 32 -7.88 5.67 -6.54
N THR A 33 -7.66 4.48 -5.99
CA THR A 33 -6.90 4.27 -4.75
C THR A 33 -5.60 3.57 -5.08
N VAL A 34 -4.48 4.16 -4.71
CA VAL A 34 -3.15 3.55 -4.85
C VAL A 34 -2.71 3.04 -3.48
N ILE A 35 -2.36 1.76 -3.41
CA ILE A 35 -1.88 1.10 -2.19
C ILE A 35 -0.41 0.80 -2.39
N THR A 36 0.43 1.39 -1.53
CA THR A 36 1.87 1.13 -1.49
C THR A 36 2.19 0.33 -0.24
N VAL A 37 2.90 -0.79 -0.40
CA VAL A 37 3.37 -1.61 0.71
C VAL A 37 4.85 -1.34 0.92
N SER A 38 5.25 -1.21 2.17
CA SER A 38 6.65 -1.08 2.57
C SER A 38 6.97 -1.98 3.74
N VAL A 39 8.15 -2.57 3.73
CA VAL A 39 8.71 -3.31 4.85
C VAL A 39 9.54 -2.36 5.69
N VAL A 40 9.25 -2.28 6.99
CA VAL A 40 10.11 -1.64 7.97
C VAL A 40 11.13 -2.67 8.42
N VAL A 41 12.39 -2.37 8.11
CA VAL A 41 13.57 -3.10 8.60
C VAL A 41 14.33 -2.21 9.59
N PRO A 42 15.29 -2.74 10.37
CA PRO A 42 16.06 -1.92 11.32
C PRO A 42 16.74 -0.69 10.69
N ASP A 43 17.15 -0.80 9.41
CA ASP A 43 17.78 0.28 8.63
C ASP A 43 16.79 1.24 7.95
N GLY A 44 15.47 1.11 8.20
CA GLY A 44 14.44 2.01 7.67
C GLY A 44 13.33 1.31 6.86
N SER A 45 12.56 2.10 6.12
CA SER A 45 11.44 1.59 5.30
C SER A 45 11.91 1.29 3.88
N ARG A 46 11.60 0.09 3.36
CA ARG A 46 11.87 -0.32 1.98
C ARG A 46 10.57 -0.60 1.23
N PRO A 47 10.43 -0.18 -0.04
CA PRO A 47 9.27 -0.55 -0.83
C PRO A 47 9.20 -2.07 -0.98
N ALA A 48 8.00 -2.64 -0.84
CA ALA A 48 7.75 -4.07 -0.98
C ALA A 48 6.83 -4.39 -2.17
N GLY A 49 6.28 -3.34 -2.81
CA GLY A 49 5.32 -3.44 -3.90
C GLY A 49 4.17 -2.46 -3.73
N GLY A 50 3.21 -2.55 -4.65
CA GLY A 50 2.00 -1.75 -4.60
C GLY A 50 1.04 -2.10 -5.73
N TRP A 51 -0.23 -1.78 -5.53
CA TRP A 51 -1.25 -1.93 -6.55
C TRP A 51 -2.21 -0.74 -6.51
N ALA A 52 -2.96 -0.53 -7.58
CA ALA A 52 -4.00 0.47 -7.62
C ALA A 52 -5.33 -0.14 -8.04
N VAL A 53 -6.43 0.44 -7.55
CA VAL A 53 -7.81 0.06 -7.85
C VAL A 53 -8.62 1.30 -8.19
N CYS A 54 -9.36 1.28 -9.29
CA CYS A 54 -10.38 2.30 -9.54
C CYS A 54 -11.77 1.75 -9.22
N THR A 55 -12.47 2.34 -8.25
CA THR A 55 -13.81 1.87 -7.87
C THR A 55 -14.92 2.28 -8.86
N ALA A 56 -14.63 3.22 -9.77
CA ALA A 56 -15.59 3.65 -10.79
C ALA A 56 -15.63 2.71 -12.02
N CYS A 57 -14.47 2.33 -12.57
CA CYS A 57 -14.39 1.45 -13.75
C CYS A 57 -13.98 0.01 -13.42
N ASN A 58 -13.70 -0.28 -12.14
CA ASN A 58 -13.27 -1.58 -11.65
C ASN A 58 -11.96 -2.12 -12.28
N ALA A 59 -11.07 -1.22 -12.72
CA ALA A 59 -9.75 -1.59 -13.21
C ALA A 59 -8.88 -2.12 -12.05
N LEU A 60 -8.56 -3.43 -12.08
CA LEU A 60 -7.95 -4.20 -10.99
C LEU A 60 -6.98 -5.31 -11.50
N PRO A 61 -5.74 -5.38 -10.99
CA PRO A 61 -4.96 -4.22 -10.55
C PRO A 61 -4.86 -3.23 -11.73
N HIS A 62 -4.82 -1.94 -11.44
CA HIS A 62 -4.74 -0.94 -12.50
C HIS A 62 -3.40 -1.13 -13.29
N PRO A 63 -3.44 -1.62 -14.54
CA PRO A 63 -2.28 -2.23 -15.20
C PRO A 63 -1.16 -1.24 -15.56
N ARG A 64 -1.46 0.06 -15.48
CA ARG A 64 -0.50 1.16 -15.68
C ARG A 64 0.21 1.62 -14.40
N LEU A 65 -0.21 1.13 -13.24
CA LEU A 65 0.20 1.65 -11.93
C LEU A 65 0.65 0.56 -10.97
N GLU A 66 0.86 -0.65 -11.47
CA GLU A 66 1.66 -1.65 -10.76
C GLU A 66 3.08 -1.07 -10.62
N LEU A 67 3.44 -0.68 -9.39
CA LEU A 67 4.81 -0.26 -9.11
C LEU A 67 5.68 -1.52 -9.21
N PRO A 68 6.74 -1.53 -10.02
CA PRO A 68 7.61 -2.69 -10.13
C PRO A 68 8.24 -3.02 -8.77
N ASP A 69 8.40 -4.31 -8.47
CA ASP A 69 9.25 -4.83 -7.39
C ASP A 69 10.63 -4.17 -7.52
N ALA A 70 10.99 -3.32 -6.57
CA ALA A 70 12.29 -2.66 -6.49
C ALA A 70 13.28 -3.51 -5.71
#